data_AF-A0A924ACT3-F1
#
_entry.id   AF-A0A924ACT3-F1
#
_cell.length_a   1.000
_cell.length_b   1.000
_cell.length_c   1.000
_cell.angle_alpha   90.00
_cell.angle_beta   90.00
_cell.angle_gamma   90.00
#
_symmetry.space_group_name_H-M   'P 1'
#
loop_
_entity.id
_entity.type
_entity.pdbx_description
1 polymer ?
#
loop_
_entity_poly.entity_id
_entity_poly.type
_entity_poly.pdbx_seq_one_letter_code
_entity_poly.pdbx_strand_id
1 'polypeptide(L)'
;MQPDLHTTRHRLLAGSTNALADMEQSITAAQAPAHAAVFLKPMFEEARARAADPACASLPLAGLSVSVKDLFDIAGQATPAGSTVLGDAPAALQDCTAVARLKAAGAAVLGRTNMSEFAFSGVGVNPHHGTPANVCDTATPRIPGGSSSGAAVSVAGGSSYIGLGSDTGGSIRVPAALNGIVGFKNTARLTPAEGALPLSTTLDTVCAMTRSVRDAILTHEILAARRVTRSLAPLSTYRLAVPQTSMLDGLDPTVARAFARTLARLRDAGAQVVDIPLTEIGNLGAIQVTGGFA
;
A
#
# COMPACT_ATOMS: atom_id res chain seq x y z
N MET A 1 -1.00 16.45 -10.23
CA MET A 1 -1.00 15.07 -9.67
C MET A 1 -0.78 14.11 -10.81
N GLN A 2 0.16 13.16 -10.69
CA GLN A 2 0.34 12.15 -11.74
C GLN A 2 -0.95 11.31 -11.89
N PRO A 3 -1.32 10.89 -13.12
CA PRO A 3 -2.43 9.98 -13.33
C PRO A 3 -2.24 8.66 -12.58
N ASP A 4 -3.33 7.96 -12.33
CA ASP A 4 -3.28 6.62 -11.73
C ASP A 4 -2.84 5.56 -12.77
N LEU A 5 -2.61 4.32 -12.32
CA LEU A 5 -2.00 3.27 -13.15
C LEU A 5 -2.86 2.96 -14.37
N HIS A 6 -4.17 2.83 -14.18
CA HIS A 6 -5.10 2.55 -15.26
C HIS A 6 -5.11 3.66 -16.32
N THR A 7 -5.17 4.94 -15.92
CA THR A 7 -5.10 6.05 -16.88
C THR A 7 -3.77 6.07 -17.62
N THR A 8 -2.64 5.90 -16.93
CA THR A 8 -1.32 5.83 -17.57
C THR A 8 -1.26 4.67 -18.57
N ARG A 9 -1.79 3.50 -18.21
CA ARG A 9 -1.82 2.34 -19.12
C ARG A 9 -2.61 2.63 -20.40
N HIS A 10 -3.74 3.32 -20.30
CA HIS A 10 -4.48 3.77 -21.49
C HIS A 10 -3.66 4.73 -22.35
N ARG A 11 -2.92 5.65 -21.72
CA ARG A 11 -2.04 6.58 -22.44
C ARG A 11 -0.90 5.87 -23.16
N LEU A 12 -0.32 4.82 -22.56
CA LEU A 12 0.70 3.96 -23.19
C LEU A 12 0.13 3.22 -24.39
N LEU A 13 -1.04 2.59 -24.25
CA LEU A 13 -1.69 1.87 -25.35
C LEU A 13 -2.10 2.79 -26.51
N ALA A 14 -2.47 4.03 -26.20
CA ALA A 14 -2.79 5.05 -27.20
C ALA A 14 -1.55 5.71 -27.84
N GLY A 15 -0.33 5.35 -27.41
CA GLY A 15 0.92 5.95 -27.91
C GLY A 15 1.14 7.41 -27.49
N SER A 16 0.36 7.92 -26.53
CA SER A 16 0.45 9.31 -26.04
C SER A 16 1.54 9.54 -24.98
N THR A 17 2.15 8.45 -24.50
CA THR A 17 3.31 8.41 -23.61
C THR A 17 4.03 7.06 -23.82
N ASN A 18 5.18 6.87 -23.19
CA ASN A 18 5.89 5.59 -23.16
C ASN A 18 6.39 5.26 -21.75
N ALA A 19 6.62 3.99 -21.47
CA ALA A 19 6.93 3.51 -20.13
C ALA A 19 8.22 4.11 -19.56
N LEU A 20 9.23 4.33 -20.42
CA LEU A 20 10.48 4.97 -20.04
C LEU A 20 10.27 6.43 -19.62
N ALA A 21 9.47 7.20 -20.36
CA ALA A 21 9.14 8.58 -20.00
C ALA A 21 8.38 8.68 -18.66
N ASP A 22 7.40 7.80 -18.43
CA ASP A 22 6.70 7.70 -17.14
C ASP A 22 7.64 7.22 -16.01
N MET A 23 8.62 6.37 -16.31
CA MET A 23 9.65 5.95 -15.36
C MET A 23 10.57 7.12 -14.97
N GLU A 24 11.02 7.94 -15.92
CA GLU A 24 11.84 9.13 -15.58
C GLU A 24 11.06 10.12 -14.71
N GLN A 25 9.76 10.27 -14.94
CA GLN A 25 8.91 11.08 -14.05
C GLN A 25 8.82 10.48 -12.64
N SER A 26 8.73 9.15 -12.54
CA SER A 26 8.73 8.43 -11.27
C SER A 26 10.06 8.59 -10.51
N ILE A 27 11.19 8.47 -11.22
CA ILE A 27 12.54 8.66 -10.66
C ILE A 27 12.75 10.11 -10.22
N THR A 28 12.36 11.08 -11.06
CA THR A 28 12.41 12.50 -10.70
C THR A 28 11.61 12.77 -9.42
N ALA A 29 10.40 12.23 -9.32
CA ALA A 29 9.61 12.32 -8.09
C ALA A 29 10.32 11.63 -6.91
N ALA A 30 10.89 10.44 -7.10
CA ALA A 30 11.63 9.70 -6.06
C ALA A 30 12.87 10.45 -5.53
N GLN A 31 13.51 11.26 -6.37
CA GLN A 31 14.70 12.04 -6.02
C GLN A 31 14.36 13.43 -5.44
N ALA A 32 13.10 13.85 -5.46
CA ALA A 32 12.69 15.12 -4.89
C ALA A 32 12.96 15.16 -3.37
N PRO A 33 13.26 16.34 -2.78
CA PRO A 33 13.50 16.46 -1.34
C PRO A 33 12.35 15.91 -0.46
N ALA A 34 11.11 16.00 -0.96
CA ALA A 34 9.92 15.44 -0.29
C ALA A 34 9.99 13.90 -0.10
N HIS A 35 10.81 13.20 -0.89
CA HIS A 35 11.01 11.76 -0.83
C HIS A 35 12.34 11.33 -0.21
N ALA A 36 13.10 12.24 0.42
CA ALA A 36 14.43 11.96 0.96
C ALA A 36 14.48 10.74 1.91
N ALA A 37 13.41 10.47 2.67
CA ALA A 37 13.31 9.34 3.59
C ALA A 37 12.42 8.19 3.08
N VAL A 38 11.96 8.21 1.82
CA VAL A 38 10.99 7.25 1.27
C VAL A 38 11.64 5.93 0.86
N PHE A 39 12.77 5.98 0.16
CA PHE A 39 13.46 4.80 -0.37
C PHE A 39 14.74 4.53 0.42
N LEU A 40 14.84 3.34 1.02
CA LEU A 40 16.04 2.88 1.73
C LEU A 40 17.10 2.38 0.74
N LYS A 41 16.64 1.76 -0.36
CA LYS A 41 17.51 1.28 -1.43
C LYS A 41 16.84 1.52 -2.78
N PRO A 42 17.15 2.65 -3.44
CA PRO A 42 16.72 2.92 -4.81
C PRO A 42 17.25 1.87 -5.80
N MET A 43 16.48 1.60 -6.85
CA MET A 43 16.79 0.64 -7.93
C MET A 43 16.52 1.26 -9.30
N PHE A 44 16.93 2.53 -9.48
CA PHE A 44 16.52 3.35 -10.62
C PHE A 44 17.04 2.84 -11.96
N GLU A 45 18.27 2.33 -12.02
CA GLU A 45 18.82 1.79 -13.26
C GLU A 45 18.11 0.51 -13.69
N GLU A 46 17.85 -0.41 -12.75
CA GLU A 46 17.09 -1.62 -13.02
C GLU A 46 15.64 -1.31 -13.40
N ALA A 47 15.03 -0.31 -12.75
CA ALA A 47 13.69 0.16 -13.08
C ALA A 47 13.63 0.76 -14.49
N ARG A 48 14.64 1.56 -14.87
CA ARG A 48 14.77 2.14 -16.21
C ARG A 48 14.94 1.07 -17.28
N ALA A 49 15.83 0.10 -17.05
CA ALA A 49 16.01 -1.03 -17.96
C ALA A 49 14.72 -1.84 -18.12
N ARG A 50 13.99 -2.08 -17.03
CA ARG A 50 12.71 -2.79 -17.07
C ARG A 50 11.61 -2.00 -17.79
N ALA A 51 11.58 -0.68 -17.65
CA ALA A 51 10.63 0.18 -18.37
C ALA A 51 10.93 0.27 -19.87
N ALA A 52 12.21 0.14 -20.27
CA ALA A 52 12.62 0.13 -21.67
C ALA A 52 12.41 -1.23 -22.36
N ASP A 53 12.18 -2.31 -21.60
CA ASP A 53 11.97 -3.66 -22.13
C ASP A 53 10.64 -3.77 -22.90
N PRO A 54 10.67 -3.98 -24.24
CA PRO A 54 9.46 -4.10 -25.04
C PRO A 54 8.55 -5.26 -24.63
N ALA A 55 9.10 -6.31 -24.00
CA ALA A 55 8.31 -7.43 -23.50
C ALA A 55 7.34 -7.00 -22.39
N CYS A 56 7.66 -5.92 -21.66
CA CYS A 56 6.79 -5.40 -20.63
C CYS A 56 5.53 -4.73 -21.17
N ALA A 57 5.58 -4.11 -22.36
CA ALA A 57 4.50 -3.26 -22.87
C ALA A 57 3.12 -3.97 -22.92
N SER A 58 3.12 -5.28 -23.20
CA SER A 58 1.89 -6.09 -23.24
C SER A 58 1.41 -6.57 -21.86
N LEU A 59 2.29 -6.61 -20.86
CA LEU A 59 2.00 -7.11 -19.52
C LEU A 59 1.18 -6.10 -18.71
N PRO A 60 0.40 -6.52 -17.68
CA PRO A 60 -0.54 -5.67 -16.95
C PRO A 60 0.01 -4.39 -16.32
N LEU A 61 1.31 -4.34 -15.99
CA LEU A 61 1.98 -3.17 -15.41
C LEU A 61 2.87 -2.41 -16.39
N ALA A 62 3.11 -2.94 -17.60
CA ALA A 62 3.73 -2.20 -18.70
C ALA A 62 5.04 -1.45 -18.38
N GLY A 63 5.88 -2.00 -17.50
CA GLY A 63 7.14 -1.36 -17.11
C GLY A 63 6.97 -0.19 -16.13
N LEU A 64 5.78 0.01 -15.58
CA LEU A 64 5.47 1.10 -14.66
C LEU A 64 5.99 0.84 -13.25
N SER A 65 6.25 1.93 -12.54
CA SER A 65 6.93 1.94 -11.24
C SER A 65 6.10 1.32 -10.11
N VAL A 66 6.74 0.42 -9.36
CA VAL A 66 6.23 -0.09 -8.08
C VAL A 66 7.29 0.06 -7.01
N SER A 67 6.88 0.30 -5.77
CA SER A 67 7.77 0.30 -4.61
C SER A 67 7.51 -0.91 -3.72
N VAL A 68 8.56 -1.43 -3.09
CA VAL A 68 8.48 -2.64 -2.25
C VAL A 68 8.84 -2.29 -0.82
N LYS A 69 7.96 -2.56 0.15
CA LYS A 69 8.28 -2.41 1.58
C LYS A 69 9.48 -3.28 1.97
N ASP A 70 10.35 -2.78 2.83
CA ASP A 70 11.66 -3.36 3.10
C ASP A 70 11.68 -4.75 3.78
N LEU A 71 10.51 -5.27 4.18
CA LEU A 71 10.36 -6.61 4.77
C LEU A 71 10.17 -7.74 3.74
N PHE A 72 10.18 -7.43 2.44
CA PHE A 72 10.02 -8.45 1.39
C PHE A 72 11.37 -8.84 0.80
N ASP A 73 11.55 -10.15 0.59
CA ASP A 73 12.67 -10.70 -0.15
C ASP A 73 12.64 -10.23 -1.61
N ILE A 74 13.80 -9.74 -2.04
CA ILE A 74 14.12 -9.44 -3.44
C ILE A 74 15.41 -10.18 -3.73
N ALA A 75 15.41 -11.00 -4.78
CA ALA A 75 16.55 -11.84 -5.14
C ALA A 75 17.86 -11.02 -5.22
N GLY A 76 18.92 -11.53 -4.62
CA GLY A 76 20.23 -10.88 -4.58
C GLY A 76 20.35 -9.74 -3.57
N GLN A 77 19.38 -9.54 -2.69
CA GLN A 77 19.41 -8.50 -1.65
C GLN A 77 19.07 -9.05 -0.28
N ALA A 78 19.69 -8.50 0.77
CA ALA A 78 19.23 -8.71 2.15
C ALA A 78 17.80 -8.16 2.34
N THR A 79 17.13 -8.60 3.40
CA THR A 79 15.78 -8.15 3.80
C THR A 79 15.86 -7.53 5.21
N PRO A 80 16.17 -6.21 5.31
CA PRO A 80 16.47 -5.57 6.59
C PRO A 80 15.23 -5.26 7.44
N ALA A 81 14.04 -5.17 6.81
CA ALA A 81 12.79 -4.79 7.44
C ALA A 81 12.84 -3.45 8.21
N GLY A 82 13.54 -2.46 7.65
CA GLY A 82 13.74 -1.15 8.26
C GLY A 82 14.54 -1.19 9.57
N SER A 83 15.29 -2.27 9.81
CA SER A 83 16.19 -2.43 10.96
C SER A 83 17.64 -2.38 10.52
N THR A 84 18.51 -1.93 11.41
CA THR A 84 19.96 -2.07 11.26
C THR A 84 20.46 -3.47 11.62
N VAL A 85 19.69 -4.23 12.42
CA VAL A 85 20.08 -5.56 12.93
C VAL A 85 20.20 -6.60 11.81
N LEU A 86 19.42 -6.44 10.74
CA LEU A 86 19.40 -7.35 9.59
C LEU A 86 20.18 -6.80 8.38
N GLY A 87 20.98 -5.74 8.56
CA GLY A 87 21.74 -5.12 7.47
C GLY A 87 22.74 -6.06 6.79
N ASP A 88 23.36 -6.97 7.58
CA ASP A 88 24.34 -7.95 7.11
C ASP A 88 23.74 -9.35 6.90
N ALA A 89 22.41 -9.47 6.90
CA ALA A 89 21.75 -10.74 6.61
C ALA A 89 22.12 -11.24 5.20
N PRO A 90 22.24 -12.56 4.98
CA PRO A 90 22.47 -13.11 3.66
C PRO A 90 21.43 -12.63 2.65
N ALA A 91 21.87 -12.40 1.41
CA ALA A 91 20.97 -12.04 0.33
C ALA A 91 19.94 -13.15 0.09
N ALA A 92 18.68 -12.77 -0.13
CA ALA A 92 17.63 -13.70 -0.53
C ALA A 92 17.99 -14.34 -1.87
N LEU A 93 17.84 -15.67 -1.96
CA LEU A 93 18.13 -16.42 -3.19
C LEU A 93 17.10 -16.19 -4.29
N GLN A 94 15.89 -15.81 -3.91
CA GLN A 94 14.76 -15.60 -4.81
C GLN A 94 13.88 -14.45 -4.31
N ASP A 95 13.08 -13.89 -5.22
CA ASP A 95 12.05 -12.93 -4.85
C ASP A 95 10.97 -13.64 -4.00
N CYS A 96 10.38 -12.91 -3.05
CA CYS A 96 9.16 -13.38 -2.40
C CYS A 96 8.02 -13.51 -3.43
N THR A 97 7.01 -14.31 -3.12
CA THR A 97 5.90 -14.61 -4.06
C THR A 97 5.23 -13.33 -4.60
N ALA A 98 5.02 -12.33 -3.75
CA ALA A 98 4.40 -11.06 -4.14
C ALA A 98 5.28 -10.24 -5.11
N VAL A 99 6.58 -10.14 -4.82
CA VAL A 99 7.53 -9.42 -5.69
C VAL A 99 7.66 -10.14 -7.04
N ALA A 100 7.78 -11.48 -7.03
CA ALA A 100 7.84 -12.28 -8.24
C ALA A 100 6.60 -12.08 -9.14
N ARG A 101 5.39 -12.08 -8.55
CA ARG A 101 4.13 -11.84 -9.27
C ARG A 101 4.06 -10.44 -9.87
N LEU A 102 4.50 -9.40 -9.14
CA LEU A 102 4.55 -8.04 -9.67
C LEU A 102 5.54 -7.93 -10.85
N LYS A 103 6.76 -8.46 -10.71
CA LYS A 103 7.77 -8.46 -11.78
C LYS A 103 7.28 -9.22 -13.02
N ALA A 104 6.64 -10.37 -12.82
CA ALA A 104 6.03 -11.16 -13.89
C ALA A 104 4.86 -10.43 -14.57
N ALA A 105 4.13 -9.58 -13.85
CA ALA A 105 3.12 -8.69 -14.40
C ALA A 105 3.71 -7.45 -15.11
N GLY A 106 5.03 -7.34 -15.21
CA GLY A 106 5.72 -6.24 -15.89
C GLY A 106 6.04 -5.04 -14.99
N ALA A 107 6.07 -5.22 -13.67
CA ALA A 107 6.48 -4.14 -12.78
C ALA A 107 7.96 -3.79 -12.94
N ALA A 108 8.27 -2.50 -12.85
CA ALA A 108 9.62 -2.00 -12.63
C ALA A 108 9.75 -1.57 -11.16
N VAL A 109 10.58 -2.29 -10.39
CA VAL A 109 10.76 -2.02 -8.96
C VAL A 109 11.65 -0.80 -8.79
N LEU A 110 11.08 0.29 -8.28
CA LEU A 110 11.77 1.56 -8.10
C LEU A 110 12.72 1.55 -6.90
N GLY A 111 12.44 0.71 -5.90
CA GLY A 111 13.30 0.51 -4.74
C GLY A 111 12.59 -0.06 -3.52
N ARG A 112 13.40 -0.36 -2.49
CA ARG A 112 12.93 -0.71 -1.16
C ARG A 112 12.49 0.54 -0.42
N THR A 113 11.29 0.51 0.17
CA THR A 113 10.69 1.65 0.87
C THR A 113 10.80 1.52 2.37
N ASN A 114 10.96 2.68 3.00
CA ASN A 114 11.04 2.83 4.44
C ASN A 114 9.77 2.31 5.12
N MET A 115 9.94 1.88 6.36
CA MET A 115 8.90 1.30 7.20
C MET A 115 9.26 1.48 8.66
N SER A 116 8.27 1.40 9.55
CA SER A 116 8.59 1.19 10.97
C SER A 116 9.32 -0.14 11.14
N GLU A 117 10.38 -0.13 11.95
CA GLU A 117 11.24 -1.29 12.21
C GLU A 117 10.43 -2.54 12.55
N PHE A 118 10.72 -3.66 11.88
CA PHE A 118 10.00 -4.94 12.01
C PHE A 118 8.48 -4.85 11.87
N ALA A 119 8.02 -3.85 11.12
CA ALA A 119 6.62 -3.53 10.93
C ALA A 119 5.86 -3.13 12.21
N PHE A 120 6.55 -2.89 13.34
CA PHE A 120 5.96 -2.71 14.67
C PHE A 120 5.69 -1.24 15.02
N SER A 121 4.79 -0.59 14.27
CA SER A 121 4.14 0.67 14.66
C SER A 121 3.12 1.11 13.59
N GLY A 122 2.00 1.69 14.04
CA GLY A 122 1.01 2.33 13.17
C GLY A 122 1.35 3.76 12.74
N VAL A 123 2.44 4.34 13.27
CA VAL A 123 2.79 5.77 13.08
C VAL A 123 3.70 5.99 11.88
N GLY A 124 4.54 5.01 11.54
CA GLY A 124 5.43 5.08 10.36
C GLY A 124 6.80 5.69 10.61
N VAL A 125 7.11 6.01 11.88
CA VAL A 125 8.43 6.49 12.30
C VAL A 125 9.46 5.38 12.22
N ASN A 126 10.67 5.72 11.79
CA ASN A 126 11.86 4.87 11.85
C ASN A 126 13.03 5.69 12.42
N PRO A 127 13.64 5.28 13.55
CA PRO A 127 14.73 6.03 14.17
C PRO A 127 16.08 5.88 13.46
N HIS A 128 16.26 4.84 12.65
CA HIS A 128 17.53 4.52 11.99
C HIS A 128 17.67 5.19 10.62
N HIS A 129 16.55 5.31 9.90
CA HIS A 129 16.54 5.75 8.50
C HIS A 129 15.77 7.06 8.27
N GLY A 130 15.33 7.72 9.34
CA GLY A 130 14.43 8.87 9.27
C GLY A 130 13.00 8.48 8.93
N THR A 131 12.10 9.48 8.88
CA THR A 131 10.66 9.25 8.71
C THR A 131 10.16 9.96 7.44
N PRO A 132 9.50 9.25 6.50
CA PRO A 132 8.81 9.89 5.38
C PRO A 132 7.79 10.91 5.88
N ALA A 133 7.75 12.11 5.32
CA ALA A 133 6.71 13.08 5.65
C ALA A 133 5.42 12.76 4.88
N ASN A 134 4.28 12.87 5.54
CA ASN A 134 2.97 12.79 4.91
C ASN A 134 2.82 13.84 3.79
N VAL A 135 2.27 13.45 2.64
CA VAL A 135 2.16 14.34 1.48
C VAL A 135 1.04 15.40 1.59
N CYS A 136 0.12 15.24 2.54
CA CYS A 136 -1.07 16.09 2.65
C CYS A 136 -0.82 17.42 3.39
N ASP A 137 0.32 17.58 4.08
CA ASP A 137 0.70 18.83 4.77
C ASP A 137 2.15 19.18 4.38
N THR A 138 2.29 20.12 3.46
CA THR A 138 3.62 20.59 3.00
C THR A 138 4.24 21.62 3.91
N ALA A 139 3.49 22.18 4.88
CA ALA A 139 3.96 23.24 5.75
C ALA A 139 4.56 22.67 7.05
N THR A 140 3.98 21.61 7.59
CA THR A 140 4.45 20.93 8.80
C THR A 140 4.62 19.45 8.52
N PRO A 141 5.82 18.87 8.72
CA PRO A 141 5.99 17.42 8.59
C PRO A 141 5.03 16.67 9.52
N ARG A 142 4.13 15.86 8.94
CA ARG A 142 3.22 14.97 9.66
C ARG A 142 3.62 13.52 9.47
N ILE A 143 3.18 12.68 10.41
CA ILE A 143 3.40 11.24 10.32
C ILE A 143 2.71 10.67 9.07
N PRO A 144 3.37 9.77 8.33
CA PRO A 144 2.81 9.18 7.13
C PRO A 144 1.85 8.02 7.47
N GLY A 145 1.80 7.59 8.73
CA GLY A 145 1.21 6.31 9.11
C GLY A 145 2.14 5.16 8.80
N GLY A 146 1.90 4.04 9.47
CA GLY A 146 2.78 2.90 9.44
C GLY A 146 2.07 1.57 9.61
N SER A 147 2.78 0.46 9.46
CA SER A 147 4.24 0.45 9.27
C SER A 147 4.71 0.61 7.83
N SER A 148 3.82 0.63 6.83
CA SER A 148 4.20 0.75 5.40
C SER A 148 4.39 2.21 4.95
N SER A 149 5.16 3.00 5.70
CA SER A 149 5.24 4.46 5.55
C SER A 149 5.80 4.92 4.20
N GLY A 150 6.96 4.41 3.78
CA GLY A 150 7.58 4.78 2.51
C GLY A 150 6.73 4.34 1.32
N ALA A 151 6.12 3.15 1.38
CA ALA A 151 5.22 2.67 0.33
C ALA A 151 3.96 3.53 0.17
N ALA A 152 3.48 4.18 1.24
CA ALA A 152 2.33 5.08 1.17
C ALA A 152 2.72 6.42 0.54
N VAL A 153 3.83 7.00 1.00
CA VAL A 153 4.33 8.28 0.49
C VAL A 153 4.79 8.14 -0.96
N SER A 154 5.37 7.01 -1.38
CA SER A 154 5.75 6.80 -2.78
C SER A 154 4.53 6.82 -3.72
N VAL A 155 3.41 6.22 -3.30
CA VAL A 155 2.17 6.19 -4.08
C VAL A 155 1.48 7.55 -4.09
N ALA A 156 1.37 8.18 -2.92
CA ALA A 156 0.68 9.45 -2.76
C ALA A 156 1.46 10.62 -3.40
N GLY A 157 2.78 10.60 -3.28
CA GLY A 157 3.71 11.55 -3.90
C GLY A 157 4.02 11.27 -5.37
N GLY A 158 3.51 10.17 -5.93
CA GLY A 158 3.57 9.89 -7.36
C GLY A 158 4.92 9.36 -7.87
N SER A 159 5.80 8.85 -7.00
CA SER A 159 6.99 8.12 -7.44
C SER A 159 6.70 6.66 -7.74
N SER A 160 5.57 6.11 -7.27
CA SER A 160 5.15 4.74 -7.60
C SER A 160 3.66 4.66 -7.89
N TYR A 161 3.25 3.73 -8.75
CA TYR A 161 1.84 3.43 -9.01
C TYR A 161 1.25 2.47 -7.99
N ILE A 162 2.09 1.55 -7.50
CA ILE A 162 1.75 0.54 -6.50
C ILE A 162 2.79 0.58 -5.38
N GLY A 163 2.33 0.61 -4.14
CA GLY A 163 3.17 0.41 -2.95
C GLY A 163 2.87 -0.95 -2.34
N LEU A 164 3.74 -1.94 -2.57
CA LEU A 164 3.64 -3.25 -1.93
C LEU A 164 3.98 -3.12 -0.45
N GLY A 165 3.14 -3.66 0.43
CA GLY A 165 3.33 -3.62 1.87
C GLY A 165 2.65 -4.78 2.60
N SER A 166 2.58 -4.68 3.92
CA SER A 166 1.92 -5.66 4.78
C SER A 166 0.98 -4.97 5.77
N ASP A 167 -0.10 -5.64 6.16
CA ASP A 167 -1.06 -5.17 7.16
C ASP A 167 -1.31 -6.26 8.21
N THR A 168 -0.81 -6.03 9.43
CA THR A 168 -1.00 -6.88 10.60
C THR A 168 -2.16 -6.38 11.46
N GLY A 169 -2.13 -5.09 11.80
CA GLY A 169 -3.15 -4.42 12.62
C GLY A 169 -3.66 -3.10 12.03
N GLY A 170 -3.32 -2.79 10.77
CA GLY A 170 -3.62 -1.50 10.14
C GLY A 170 -2.55 -1.00 9.18
N SER A 171 -1.44 -1.73 9.01
CA SER A 171 -0.22 -1.23 8.36
C SER A 171 -0.31 -0.93 6.85
N ILE A 172 -1.47 -1.13 6.23
CA ILE A 172 -1.82 -0.61 4.89
C ILE A 172 -2.96 0.41 4.99
N ARG A 173 -4.01 0.11 5.77
CA ARG A 173 -5.20 0.96 5.86
C ARG A 173 -4.91 2.30 6.54
N VAL A 174 -4.13 2.32 7.62
CA VAL A 174 -3.74 3.53 8.37
C VAL A 174 -2.91 4.47 7.50
N PRO A 175 -1.76 4.06 6.93
CA PRO A 175 -0.99 4.94 6.07
C PRO A 175 -1.76 5.39 4.82
N ALA A 176 -2.61 4.53 4.25
CA ALA A 176 -3.45 4.94 3.13
C ALA A 176 -4.45 6.04 3.50
N ALA A 177 -5.12 5.91 4.65
CA ALA A 177 -6.06 6.92 5.15
C ALA A 177 -5.36 8.26 5.42
N LEU A 178 -4.15 8.23 6.00
CA LEU A 178 -3.40 9.44 6.32
C LEU A 178 -2.85 10.15 5.08
N ASN A 179 -2.53 9.44 4.00
CA ASN A 179 -2.02 10.04 2.76
C ASN A 179 -3.09 10.24 1.67
N GLY A 180 -4.37 9.96 1.98
CA GLY A 180 -5.48 10.15 1.04
C GLY A 180 -5.46 9.21 -0.17
N ILE A 181 -4.99 7.98 0.00
CA ILE A 181 -4.90 6.95 -1.06
C ILE A 181 -5.70 5.69 -0.71
N VAL A 182 -5.73 4.70 -1.61
CA VAL A 182 -6.46 3.44 -1.42
C VAL A 182 -5.52 2.38 -0.83
N GLY A 183 -5.85 1.88 0.36
CA GLY A 183 -5.18 0.73 0.99
C GLY A 183 -6.14 -0.43 1.12
N PHE A 184 -5.87 -1.54 0.43
CA PHE A 184 -6.74 -2.72 0.44
C PHE A 184 -6.04 -3.91 1.12
N LYS A 185 -6.48 -4.25 2.32
CA LYS A 185 -6.09 -5.50 3.00
C LYS A 185 -7.06 -6.60 2.60
N ASN A 186 -6.59 -7.59 1.84
CA ASN A 186 -7.41 -8.73 1.42
C ASN A 186 -7.66 -9.72 2.57
N THR A 187 -8.42 -10.77 2.26
CA THR A 187 -8.63 -11.92 3.14
C THR A 187 -7.27 -12.48 3.60
N ALA A 188 -7.15 -12.77 4.89
CA ALA A 188 -5.93 -13.32 5.47
C ALA A 188 -5.49 -14.59 4.72
N ARG A 189 -4.17 -14.74 4.52
CA ARG A 189 -3.52 -15.87 3.82
C ARG A 189 -3.89 -16.05 2.34
N LEU A 190 -4.67 -15.15 1.74
CA LEU A 190 -5.01 -15.24 0.31
C LEU A 190 -3.83 -14.86 -0.60
N THR A 191 -3.05 -13.86 -0.20
CA THR A 191 -1.73 -13.62 -0.79
C THR A 191 -0.70 -14.42 0.03
N PRO A 192 0.10 -15.30 -0.58
CA PRO A 192 1.15 -16.03 0.12
C PRO A 192 2.21 -15.06 0.70
N ALA A 193 2.68 -15.35 1.91
CA ALA A 193 3.59 -14.48 2.66
C ALA A 193 5.04 -15.02 2.73
N GLU A 194 5.34 -16.10 2.01
CA GLU A 194 6.68 -16.68 1.96
C GLU A 194 7.67 -15.68 1.39
N GLY A 195 8.79 -15.51 2.09
CA GLY A 195 9.79 -14.48 1.80
C GLY A 195 9.41 -13.08 2.27
N ALA A 196 8.40 -12.94 3.15
CA ALA A 196 8.19 -11.74 3.93
C ALA A 196 8.68 -11.96 5.36
N LEU A 197 9.46 -11.03 5.92
CA LEU A 197 9.82 -11.07 7.33
C LEU A 197 8.54 -10.82 8.16
N PRO A 198 8.13 -11.77 9.03
CA PRO A 198 6.86 -11.67 9.74
C PRO A 198 6.95 -10.72 10.93
N LEU A 199 5.87 -9.98 11.18
CA LEU A 199 5.57 -9.42 12.50
C LEU A 199 4.69 -10.40 13.30
N SER A 200 3.68 -10.98 12.65
CA SER A 200 2.79 -11.98 13.25
C SER A 200 2.35 -12.98 12.19
N THR A 201 2.71 -14.25 12.39
CA THR A 201 2.41 -15.33 11.43
C THR A 201 0.92 -15.63 11.28
N THR A 202 0.09 -15.17 12.22
CA THR A 202 -1.36 -15.40 12.21
C THR A 202 -2.15 -14.21 11.65
N LEU A 203 -1.60 -13.00 11.72
CA LEU A 203 -2.28 -11.76 11.36
C LEU A 203 -1.74 -11.10 10.07
N ASP A 204 -0.48 -11.36 9.71
CA ASP A 204 0.15 -10.70 8.58
C ASP A 204 -0.58 -10.98 7.26
N THR A 205 -0.85 -9.91 6.53
CA THR A 205 -1.46 -9.97 5.20
C THR A 205 -0.62 -9.18 4.20
N VAL A 206 -0.11 -9.85 3.16
CA VAL A 206 0.62 -9.21 2.05
C VAL A 206 -0.36 -8.57 1.07
N CYS A 207 -0.25 -7.25 0.92
CA CYS A 207 -1.19 -6.45 0.13
C CYS A 207 -0.56 -5.13 -0.31
N ALA A 208 -1.34 -4.17 -0.81
CA ALA A 208 -0.78 -2.98 -1.43
C ALA A 208 -1.65 -1.73 -1.31
N MET A 209 -1.01 -0.60 -1.57
CA MET A 209 -1.63 0.71 -1.71
C MET A 209 -1.55 1.21 -3.15
N THR A 210 -2.58 1.94 -3.58
CA THR A 210 -2.71 2.52 -4.94
C THR A 210 -3.47 3.84 -4.88
N ARG A 211 -3.53 4.60 -5.98
CA ARG A 211 -4.29 5.87 -6.04
C ARG A 211 -5.78 5.70 -6.34
N SER A 212 -6.22 4.52 -6.76
CA SER A 212 -7.61 4.31 -7.17
C SER A 212 -8.09 2.88 -6.88
N VAL A 213 -9.40 2.71 -6.72
CA VAL A 213 -10.01 1.38 -6.46
C VAL A 213 -9.78 0.42 -7.64
N ARG A 214 -9.78 0.92 -8.88
CA ARG A 214 -9.50 0.12 -10.08
C ARG A 214 -8.07 -0.43 -10.10
N ASP A 215 -7.10 0.37 -9.65
CA ASP A 215 -5.72 -0.06 -9.53
C ASP A 215 -5.54 -1.04 -8.37
N ALA A 216 -6.26 -0.84 -7.26
CA ALA A 216 -6.30 -1.79 -6.15
C ALA A 216 -6.84 -3.15 -6.58
N ILE A 217 -7.89 -3.19 -7.42
CA ILE A 217 -8.42 -4.44 -7.98
C ILE A 217 -7.35 -5.14 -8.82
N LEU A 218 -6.75 -4.45 -9.81
CA LEU A 218 -5.71 -5.02 -10.67
C LEU A 218 -4.53 -5.55 -9.84
N THR A 219 -4.07 -4.76 -8.89
CA THR A 219 -2.96 -5.12 -7.99
C THR A 219 -3.32 -6.34 -7.16
N HIS A 220 -4.52 -6.39 -6.59
CA HIS A 220 -4.98 -7.55 -5.83
C HIS A 220 -5.06 -8.81 -6.70
N GLU A 221 -5.54 -8.70 -7.94
CA GLU A 221 -5.60 -9.84 -8.87
C GLU A 221 -4.21 -10.42 -9.16
N ILE A 222 -3.20 -9.55 -9.34
CA ILE A 222 -1.80 -9.94 -9.53
C ILE A 222 -1.28 -10.63 -8.26
N LEU A 223 -1.43 -9.98 -7.10
CA LEU A 223 -0.89 -10.46 -5.84
C LEU A 223 -1.52 -11.78 -5.40
N ALA A 224 -2.85 -11.91 -5.49
CA ALA A 224 -3.59 -13.09 -5.08
C ALA A 224 -3.69 -14.17 -6.18
N ALA A 225 -3.13 -13.92 -7.37
CA ALA A 225 -3.19 -14.81 -8.53
C ALA A 225 -4.61 -15.30 -8.84
N ARG A 226 -5.59 -14.39 -8.77
CA ARG A 226 -7.00 -14.68 -9.03
C ARG A 226 -7.68 -13.49 -9.68
N ARG A 227 -8.84 -13.72 -10.30
CA ARG A 227 -9.72 -12.64 -10.75
C ARG A 227 -10.70 -12.24 -9.65
N VAL A 228 -10.95 -10.95 -9.54
CA VAL A 228 -12.01 -10.40 -8.70
C VAL A 228 -13.32 -10.48 -9.47
N THR A 229 -14.29 -11.20 -8.93
CA THR A 229 -15.64 -11.22 -9.48
C THR A 229 -16.27 -9.84 -9.31
N ARG A 230 -16.61 -9.20 -10.43
CA ARG A 230 -17.30 -7.91 -10.44
C ARG A 230 -18.80 -8.13 -10.31
N SER A 231 -19.40 -7.47 -9.33
CA SER A 231 -20.85 -7.40 -9.22
C SER A 231 -21.35 -6.24 -10.07
N LEU A 232 -22.42 -6.47 -10.83
CA LEU A 232 -23.19 -5.44 -11.52
C LEU A 232 -24.41 -5.01 -10.72
N ALA A 233 -24.59 -5.53 -9.50
CA ALA A 233 -25.73 -5.20 -8.66
C ALA A 233 -25.71 -3.69 -8.34
N PRO A 234 -26.86 -3.00 -8.41
CA PRO A 234 -26.92 -1.58 -8.08
C PRO A 234 -26.65 -1.38 -6.58
N LEU A 235 -26.19 -0.18 -6.21
CA LEU A 235 -25.85 0.11 -4.81
C LEU A 235 -27.03 -0.16 -3.84
N SER A 236 -28.27 -0.05 -4.32
CA SER A 236 -29.50 -0.32 -3.57
C SER A 236 -29.69 -1.73 -3.07
N THR A 237 -28.98 -2.71 -3.64
CA THR A 237 -28.99 -4.09 -3.13
C THR A 237 -28.01 -4.31 -1.97
N TYR A 238 -27.11 -3.36 -1.72
CA TYR A 238 -26.09 -3.48 -0.68
C TYR A 238 -26.58 -2.95 0.65
N ARG A 239 -26.39 -3.76 1.69
CA ARG A 239 -26.59 -3.39 3.09
C ARG A 239 -25.24 -3.19 3.74
N LEU A 240 -24.99 -1.99 4.24
CA LEU A 240 -23.73 -1.57 4.86
C LEU A 240 -23.97 -1.35 6.35
N ALA A 241 -23.38 -2.20 7.18
CA ALA A 241 -23.48 -2.07 8.63
C ALA A 241 -22.53 -0.99 9.16
N VAL A 242 -23.00 -0.19 10.10
CA VAL A 242 -22.19 0.79 10.86
C VAL A 242 -22.18 0.36 12.33
N PRO A 243 -21.12 -0.33 12.79
CA PRO A 243 -20.98 -0.75 14.18
C PRO A 243 -20.94 0.45 15.14
N GLN A 244 -21.78 0.42 16.17
CA GLN A 244 -21.91 1.48 17.16
C GLN A 244 -21.13 1.18 18.45
N THR A 245 -20.77 -0.07 18.72
CA THR A 245 -19.95 -0.43 19.89
C THR A 245 -18.47 -0.13 19.61
N SER A 246 -17.86 0.76 20.41
CA SER A 246 -16.41 1.03 20.49
C SER A 246 -15.71 1.64 19.26
N MET A 247 -16.17 1.40 18.04
CA MET A 247 -15.46 1.80 16.81
C MET A 247 -15.53 3.30 16.50
N LEU A 248 -16.56 3.99 17.03
CA LEU A 248 -16.82 5.41 16.79
C LEU A 248 -16.53 6.28 18.03
N ASP A 249 -16.08 5.66 19.12
CA ASP A 249 -15.84 6.34 20.40
C ASP A 249 -14.61 7.26 20.27
N GLY A 250 -14.71 8.48 20.79
CA GLY A 250 -13.59 9.42 20.84
C GLY A 250 -13.08 9.90 19.47
N LEU A 251 -13.87 9.76 18.39
CA LEU A 251 -13.48 10.27 17.07
C LEU A 251 -13.22 11.78 17.11
N ASP A 252 -12.13 12.20 16.47
CA ASP A 252 -11.88 13.62 16.22
C ASP A 252 -13.06 14.25 15.46
N PRO A 253 -13.51 15.48 15.82
CA PRO A 253 -14.68 16.10 15.18
C PRO A 253 -14.56 16.23 13.66
N THR A 254 -13.35 16.43 13.11
CA THR A 254 -13.12 16.51 11.66
C THR A 254 -13.32 15.16 11.00
N VAL A 255 -12.81 14.09 11.61
CA VAL A 255 -13.01 12.70 11.15
C VAL A 255 -14.47 12.30 11.23
N ALA A 256 -15.14 12.59 12.36
CA ALA A 256 -16.57 12.31 12.55
C ALA A 256 -17.43 12.98 11.46
N ARG A 257 -17.17 14.26 11.14
CA ARG A 257 -17.85 14.96 10.05
C ARG A 257 -17.57 14.31 8.69
N ALA A 258 -16.34 13.88 8.41
CA ALA A 258 -15.99 13.23 7.15
C ALA A 258 -16.66 11.85 6.98
N PHE A 259 -16.72 11.09 8.07
CA PHE A 259 -17.42 9.81 8.12
C PHE A 259 -18.92 9.98 7.88
N ALA A 260 -19.57 10.90 8.60
CA ALA A 260 -20.99 11.20 8.41
C ALA A 260 -21.34 11.62 6.98
N ARG A 261 -20.51 12.48 6.36
CA ARG A 261 -20.67 12.86 4.94
C ARG A 261 -20.55 11.66 4.00
N THR A 262 -19.60 10.75 4.26
CA THR A 262 -19.44 9.52 3.46
C THR A 262 -20.69 8.66 3.54
N LEU A 263 -21.23 8.44 4.74
CA LEU A 263 -22.46 7.66 4.93
C LEU A 263 -23.66 8.31 4.23
N ALA A 264 -23.81 9.64 4.29
CA ALA A 264 -24.85 10.36 3.57
C ALA A 264 -24.76 10.15 2.06
N ARG A 265 -23.55 10.30 1.48
CA ARG A 265 -23.33 10.06 0.04
C ARG A 265 -23.64 8.63 -0.39
N LEU A 266 -23.36 7.64 0.45
CA LEU A 266 -23.70 6.24 0.18
C LEU A 266 -25.22 6.03 0.20
N ARG A 267 -25.93 6.63 1.16
CA ARG A 267 -27.40 6.60 1.22
C ARG A 267 -28.03 7.28 -0.01
N ASP A 268 -27.54 8.46 -0.38
CA ASP A 268 -28.02 9.21 -1.55
C ASP A 268 -27.78 8.44 -2.87
N ALA A 269 -26.71 7.65 -2.93
CA ALA A 269 -26.42 6.75 -4.05
C ALA A 269 -27.22 5.42 -4.01
N GLY A 270 -28.06 5.22 -2.99
CA GLY A 270 -29.01 4.12 -2.87
C GLY A 270 -28.64 3.05 -1.85
N ALA A 271 -27.44 3.05 -1.25
CA ALA A 271 -27.03 2.00 -0.31
C ALA A 271 -27.90 2.00 0.97
N GLN A 272 -28.21 0.80 1.46
CA GLN A 272 -28.91 0.62 2.73
C GLN A 272 -27.90 0.65 3.88
N VAL A 273 -27.68 1.83 4.47
CA VAL A 273 -26.76 2.00 5.61
C VAL A 273 -27.52 1.78 6.92
N VAL A 274 -27.09 0.77 7.69
CA VAL A 274 -27.78 0.30 8.90
C VAL A 274 -26.83 0.37 10.10
N ASP A 275 -27.22 1.12 11.12
CA ASP A 275 -26.48 1.15 12.38
C ASP A 275 -26.77 -0.14 13.16
N ILE A 276 -25.73 -0.80 13.66
CA ILE A 276 -25.84 -2.02 14.46
C ILE A 276 -24.98 -1.89 15.72
N PRO A 277 -25.37 -2.50 16.87
CA PRO A 277 -24.51 -2.51 18.04
C PRO A 277 -23.15 -3.18 17.75
N LEU A 278 -23.16 -4.43 17.27
CA LEU A 278 -21.99 -5.32 17.19
C LEU A 278 -21.32 -5.48 18.56
N THR A 279 -22.05 -6.07 19.52
CA THR A 279 -21.58 -6.20 20.91
C THR A 279 -20.39 -7.14 21.07
N GLU A 280 -20.14 -8.02 20.10
CA GLU A 280 -19.04 -8.99 20.06
C GLU A 280 -17.66 -8.31 20.13
N ILE A 281 -17.56 -7.05 19.73
CA ILE A 281 -16.32 -6.26 19.78
C ILE A 281 -16.18 -5.43 21.07
N GLY A 282 -17.16 -5.45 21.98
CA GLY A 282 -17.14 -4.64 23.21
C GLY A 282 -15.98 -4.95 24.15
N ASN A 283 -15.43 -6.17 24.07
CA ASN A 283 -14.30 -6.60 24.90
C ASN A 283 -12.93 -6.41 24.22
N LEU A 284 -12.86 -5.83 23.02
CA LEU A 284 -11.60 -5.67 22.29
C LEU A 284 -10.56 -4.89 23.10
N GLY A 285 -10.98 -3.82 23.79
CA GLY A 285 -10.07 -3.02 24.62
C GLY A 285 -9.43 -3.84 25.74
N ALA A 286 -10.20 -4.71 26.40
CA ALA A 286 -9.68 -5.59 27.44
C ALA A 286 -8.71 -6.65 26.89
N ILE A 287 -8.97 -7.19 25.70
CA ILE A 287 -8.10 -8.17 25.03
C ILE A 287 -6.77 -7.52 24.62
N GLN A 288 -6.80 -6.25 24.21
CA GLN A 288 -5.62 -5.56 23.69
C GLN A 288 -4.70 -4.97 24.77
N VAL A 289 -5.16 -4.90 26.03
CA VAL A 289 -4.40 -4.34 27.16
C VAL A 289 -3.03 -5.00 27.35
N THR A 290 -2.88 -6.29 27.03
CA THR A 290 -1.62 -7.03 27.22
C THR A 290 -0.74 -7.09 25.97
N GLY A 291 -1.06 -6.35 24.91
CA GLY A 291 -0.32 -6.37 23.64
C GLY A 291 -0.85 -7.43 22.67
N GLY A 292 -1.81 -7.04 21.82
CA GLY A 292 -2.60 -7.95 20.97
C GLY A 292 -1.96 -8.37 19.63
N PHE A 293 -0.72 -8.85 19.63
CA PHE A 293 -0.06 -9.33 18.38
C PHE A 293 0.61 -10.70 18.48
N ALA A 294 0.38 -11.46 19.57
CA ALA A 294 0.83 -12.85 19.70
C ALA A 294 0.10 -13.80 18.74
#